data_AF-R7KBW4-F1
#
_entry.id   AF-R7KBW4-F1
#
_cell.length_a   1.000
_cell.length_b   1.000
_cell.length_c   1.000
_cell.angle_alpha   90.00
_cell.angle_beta   90.00
_cell.angle_gamma   90.00
#
_symmetry.space_group_name_H-M   'P 1'
#
loop_
_entity.id
_entity.type
_entity.pdbx_description
1 polymer ?
#
loop_
_entity_poly.entity_id
_entity_poly.type
_entity_poly.pdbx_seq_one_letter_code
_entity_poly.pdbx_strand_id
1 'polypeptide(L)'
;MKYKPSVKANNAMRDEVARKLQGVIFDIDKERYNKDLNKESVQKARQKLYDLLKNFEEIVGTGDENVECFYNTALVQIDDVKDQMKSYLSGRLIQSVDDLDYTIDKWSSVLYGDVDASIAGEELQKRETSSVRRKLEEKLSELKDVQSEYLSNEKRLEAEMQNLERDIDELNDAIIDEKNDRKLNNLVSKVKAVKVKLNALNNTYRNYSFCSDLLDMIASLVGEKIVASEFSVSELNKAKAYLKVDDLKKVIAEPERAVTTLKKMEEDLKAMVPKIEANEQKISGFGEVNDSATSEAVAYQQELIAKRNAQKAAQSSMTDLEDEEVGTQDTPTVK
;
A
#
# COMPACT_ATOMS: atom_id res chain seq x y z
N MET A 1 -30.49 2.91 20.08
CA MET A 1 -30.37 2.07 21.29
C MET A 1 -29.00 1.42 21.23
N LYS A 2 -28.20 1.45 22.31
CA LYS A 2 -26.98 0.63 22.37
C LYS A 2 -27.38 -0.84 22.39
N TYR A 3 -26.77 -1.68 21.55
CA TYR A 3 -27.02 -3.11 21.51
C TYR A 3 -26.82 -3.73 22.91
N LYS A 4 -27.71 -4.66 23.27
CA LYS A 4 -27.59 -5.46 24.48
C LYS A 4 -27.78 -6.93 24.09
N PRO A 5 -26.78 -7.80 24.34
CA PRO A 5 -26.91 -9.23 24.09
C PRO A 5 -28.19 -9.80 24.71
N SER A 6 -28.92 -10.56 23.89
CA SER A 6 -30.02 -11.41 24.35
C SER A 6 -30.35 -12.41 23.25
N VAL A 7 -30.92 -13.56 23.60
CA VAL A 7 -31.36 -14.58 22.62
C VAL A 7 -32.19 -13.93 21.51
N LYS A 8 -33.13 -13.05 21.88
CA LYS A 8 -33.97 -12.33 20.93
C LYS A 8 -33.17 -11.40 20.01
N ALA A 9 -32.22 -10.63 20.55
CA ALA A 9 -31.43 -9.69 19.76
C ALA A 9 -30.47 -10.41 18.81
N ASN A 10 -29.75 -11.42 19.30
CA ASN A 10 -28.76 -12.19 18.54
C ASN A 10 -29.46 -12.92 17.39
N ASN A 11 -30.58 -13.58 17.66
CA ASN A 11 -31.35 -14.28 16.64
C ASN A 11 -32.00 -13.32 15.63
N ALA A 12 -32.46 -12.12 16.06
CA ALA A 12 -32.97 -11.13 15.12
C ALA A 12 -31.91 -10.63 14.13
N MET A 13 -30.68 -10.39 14.61
CA MET A 13 -29.54 -10.02 13.76
C MET A 13 -29.17 -11.15 12.79
N ARG A 14 -29.12 -12.39 13.28
CA ARG A 14 -28.92 -13.60 12.46
C ARG A 14 -30.00 -13.71 11.36
N ASP A 15 -31.27 -13.60 11.73
CA ASP A 15 -32.41 -13.72 10.81
C ASP A 15 -32.41 -12.64 9.73
N GLU A 16 -31.96 -11.42 10.06
CA GLU A 16 -31.79 -10.36 9.07
C GLU A 16 -30.71 -10.70 8.05
N VAL A 17 -29.56 -11.19 8.52
CA VAL A 17 -28.44 -11.59 7.65
C VAL A 17 -28.83 -12.80 6.79
N ALA A 18 -29.51 -13.80 7.36
CA ALA A 18 -30.05 -14.95 6.63
C ALA A 18 -31.03 -14.50 5.52
N ARG A 19 -31.96 -13.58 5.81
CA ARG A 19 -32.88 -13.02 4.82
C ARG A 19 -32.16 -12.29 3.69
N LYS A 20 -31.11 -11.54 4.01
CA LYS A 20 -30.31 -10.81 3.00
C LYS A 20 -29.49 -11.78 2.14
N LEU A 21 -28.89 -12.83 2.73
CA LEU A 21 -28.24 -13.92 2.00
C LEU A 21 -29.21 -14.61 1.04
N GLN A 22 -30.42 -14.94 1.51
CA GLN A 22 -31.47 -15.53 0.68
C GLN A 22 -31.81 -14.62 -0.51
N GLY A 23 -31.79 -13.30 -0.33
CA GLY A 23 -31.95 -12.33 -1.41
C GLY A 23 -30.82 -12.39 -2.46
N VAL A 24 -29.56 -12.49 -2.03
CA VAL A 24 -28.41 -12.65 -2.95
C VAL A 24 -28.50 -13.94 -3.74
N ILE A 25 -28.80 -15.05 -3.05
CA ILE A 25 -29.00 -16.37 -3.66
C ILE A 25 -30.12 -16.32 -4.70
N PHE A 26 -31.25 -15.68 -4.36
CA PHE A 26 -32.36 -15.50 -5.28
C PHE A 26 -31.96 -14.70 -6.52
N ASP A 27 -31.16 -13.65 -6.38
CA ASP A 27 -30.67 -12.89 -7.53
C ASP A 27 -29.74 -13.73 -8.42
N ILE A 28 -28.91 -14.61 -7.85
CA ILE A 28 -28.11 -15.58 -8.63
C ILE A 28 -29.03 -16.58 -9.37
N ASP A 29 -30.02 -17.15 -8.69
CA ASP A 29 -30.99 -18.08 -9.27
C ASP A 29 -31.81 -17.47 -10.41
N LYS A 30 -32.06 -16.17 -10.34
CA LYS A 30 -32.76 -15.40 -11.38
C LYS A 30 -31.84 -14.82 -12.45
N GLU A 31 -30.58 -15.22 -12.46
CA GLU A 31 -29.56 -14.74 -13.39
C GLU A 31 -29.41 -13.20 -13.39
N ARG A 32 -29.63 -12.56 -12.25
CA ARG A 32 -29.50 -11.11 -12.05
C ARG A 32 -28.06 -10.74 -11.67
N TYR A 33 -27.13 -11.17 -12.50
CA TYR A 33 -25.70 -10.86 -12.38
C TYR A 33 -25.14 -10.54 -13.77
N ASN A 34 -23.91 -10.01 -13.81
CA ASN A 34 -23.26 -9.70 -15.07
C ASN A 34 -22.96 -10.99 -15.85
N LYS A 35 -23.47 -11.07 -17.08
CA LYS A 35 -23.36 -12.25 -17.96
C LYS A 35 -21.92 -12.58 -18.38
N ASP A 36 -21.00 -11.64 -18.23
CA ASP A 36 -19.58 -11.83 -18.53
C ASP A 36 -18.84 -12.59 -17.42
N LEU A 37 -19.50 -12.84 -16.28
CA LEU A 37 -18.95 -13.67 -15.23
C LEU A 37 -18.88 -15.15 -15.67
N ASN A 38 -17.80 -15.82 -15.27
CA ASN A 38 -17.60 -17.24 -15.50
C ASN A 38 -18.68 -18.05 -14.77
N LYS A 39 -19.43 -18.85 -15.54
CA LYS A 39 -20.57 -19.65 -15.04
C LYS A 39 -20.19 -20.61 -13.92
N GLU A 40 -19.02 -21.25 -13.99
CA GLU A 40 -18.54 -22.17 -12.95
C GLU A 40 -18.29 -21.44 -11.63
N SER A 41 -17.69 -20.24 -11.70
CA SER A 41 -17.48 -19.38 -10.54
C SER A 41 -18.79 -18.93 -9.92
N VAL A 42 -19.77 -18.55 -10.74
CA VAL A 42 -21.11 -18.18 -10.24
C VAL A 42 -21.81 -19.37 -9.58
N GLN A 43 -21.72 -20.58 -10.15
CA GLN A 43 -22.28 -21.78 -9.54
C GLN A 43 -21.58 -22.17 -8.23
N LYS A 44 -20.26 -22.02 -8.17
CA LYS A 44 -19.49 -22.23 -6.93
C LYS A 44 -19.89 -21.22 -5.85
N ALA A 45 -20.00 -19.93 -6.20
CA ALA A 45 -20.47 -18.88 -5.30
C ALA A 45 -21.87 -19.20 -4.77
N ARG A 46 -22.79 -19.58 -5.67
CA ARG A 46 -24.15 -20.00 -5.32
C ARG A 46 -24.15 -21.15 -4.32
N GLN A 47 -23.42 -22.23 -4.60
CA GLN A 47 -23.37 -23.40 -3.73
C GLN A 47 -22.87 -23.04 -2.33
N LYS A 48 -21.78 -22.28 -2.24
CA LYS A 48 -21.26 -21.79 -0.95
C LYS A 48 -22.28 -20.97 -0.17
N LEU A 49 -22.93 -20.01 -0.82
CA LEU A 49 -23.95 -19.17 -0.17
C LEU A 49 -25.14 -20.01 0.33
N TYR A 50 -25.54 -21.05 -0.40
CA TYR A 50 -26.58 -21.98 0.03
C TYR A 50 -26.17 -22.78 1.26
N ASP A 51 -24.98 -23.39 1.23
CA ASP A 51 -24.47 -24.17 2.34
C ASP A 51 -24.32 -23.30 3.60
N LEU A 52 -23.84 -22.07 3.41
CA LEU A 52 -23.72 -21.06 4.45
C LEU A 52 -25.07 -20.69 5.07
N LEU A 53 -26.06 -20.37 4.23
CA LEU A 53 -27.40 -20.00 4.70
C LEU A 53 -28.03 -21.14 5.51
N LYS A 54 -27.95 -22.36 4.98
CA LYS A 54 -28.52 -23.54 5.65
C LYS A 54 -27.91 -23.75 7.04
N ASN A 55 -26.59 -23.72 7.14
CA ASN A 55 -25.91 -23.91 8.41
C ASN A 55 -26.21 -22.77 9.38
N PHE A 56 -26.28 -21.53 8.90
CA PHE A 56 -26.48 -20.35 9.73
C PHE A 56 -27.90 -20.24 10.32
N GLU A 57 -28.94 -20.66 9.59
CA GLU A 57 -30.32 -20.64 10.07
C GLU A 57 -30.57 -21.61 11.24
N GLU A 58 -29.83 -22.72 11.29
CA GLU A 58 -29.96 -23.76 12.32
C GLU A 58 -29.34 -23.37 13.67
N ILE A 59 -28.54 -22.30 13.71
CA ILE A 59 -27.75 -21.91 14.89
C ILE A 59 -28.50 -20.93 15.79
N VAL A 60 -28.63 -21.26 17.07
CA VAL A 60 -29.31 -20.43 18.07
C VAL A 60 -28.31 -19.98 19.13
N GLY A 61 -28.14 -18.67 19.31
CA GLY A 61 -27.26 -18.13 20.35
C GLY A 61 -27.84 -18.27 21.75
N THR A 62 -26.95 -18.32 22.75
CA THR A 62 -27.34 -18.34 24.17
C THR A 62 -27.84 -16.98 24.64
N GLY A 63 -27.48 -15.91 23.92
CA GLY A 63 -27.91 -14.55 24.19
C GLY A 63 -26.95 -13.75 25.07
N ASP A 64 -25.89 -14.38 25.56
CA ASP A 64 -24.85 -13.71 26.34
C ASP A 64 -23.73 -13.15 25.45
N GLU A 65 -23.67 -13.56 24.18
CA GLU A 65 -22.60 -13.21 23.25
C GLU A 65 -22.80 -11.82 22.63
N ASN A 66 -21.72 -11.05 22.53
CA ASN A 66 -21.73 -9.82 21.75
C ASN A 66 -21.47 -10.11 20.27
N VAL A 67 -22.53 -10.16 19.47
CA VAL A 67 -22.44 -10.50 18.04
C VAL A 67 -22.47 -9.30 17.09
N GLU A 68 -22.49 -8.08 17.63
CA GLU A 68 -22.69 -6.85 16.85
C GLU A 68 -21.60 -6.65 15.77
N CYS A 69 -20.35 -7.02 16.05
CA CYS A 69 -19.25 -6.88 15.07
C CYS A 69 -19.44 -7.82 13.87
N PHE A 70 -19.82 -9.08 14.09
CA PHE A 70 -20.07 -10.05 13.02
C PHE A 70 -21.26 -9.64 12.18
N TYR A 71 -22.35 -9.20 12.83
CA TYR A 71 -23.54 -8.70 12.16
C TYR A 71 -23.21 -7.54 11.22
N ASN A 72 -22.53 -6.50 11.72
CA ASN A 72 -22.18 -5.34 10.90
C ASN A 72 -21.25 -5.71 9.74
N THR A 73 -20.26 -6.57 9.99
CA THR A 73 -19.31 -7.02 8.97
C THR A 73 -19.99 -7.85 7.89
N ALA A 74 -20.87 -8.78 8.27
CA ALA A 74 -21.62 -9.61 7.34
C ALA A 74 -22.53 -8.77 6.44
N LEU A 75 -23.18 -7.72 6.97
CA LEU A 75 -23.98 -6.81 6.14
C LEU A 75 -23.16 -6.13 5.05
N VAL A 76 -21.98 -5.61 5.39
CA VAL A 76 -21.08 -4.96 4.42
C VAL A 76 -20.60 -5.96 3.37
N GLN A 77 -20.21 -7.16 3.79
CA GLN A 77 -19.74 -8.21 2.88
C GLN A 77 -20.85 -8.73 1.96
N ILE A 78 -22.10 -8.80 2.43
CA ILE A 78 -23.25 -9.12 1.57
C ILE A 78 -23.42 -8.08 0.47
N ASP A 79 -23.27 -6.79 0.79
CA ASP A 79 -23.37 -5.74 -0.22
C ASP A 79 -22.18 -5.78 -1.20
N ASP A 80 -20.97 -6.10 -0.74
CA ASP A 80 -19.82 -6.33 -1.63
C ASP A 80 -20.07 -7.53 -2.57
N VAL A 81 -20.64 -8.64 -2.09
CA VAL A 81 -21.02 -9.77 -2.97
C VAL A 81 -21.99 -9.30 -4.06
N LYS A 82 -23.01 -8.50 -3.73
CA LYS A 82 -23.95 -7.95 -4.73
C LYS A 82 -23.27 -7.03 -5.75
N ASP A 83 -22.28 -6.26 -5.32
CA ASP A 83 -21.52 -5.39 -6.21
C ASP A 83 -20.59 -6.19 -7.12
N GLN A 84 -19.90 -7.22 -6.58
CA GLN A 84 -19.06 -8.11 -7.38
C GLN A 84 -19.87 -8.94 -8.38
N MET A 85 -21.12 -9.30 -8.08
CA MET A 85 -22.05 -9.92 -9.03
C MET A 85 -22.35 -9.04 -10.25
N LYS A 86 -22.20 -7.72 -10.14
CA LYS A 86 -22.37 -6.77 -11.27
C LYS A 86 -21.05 -6.48 -12.00
N SER A 87 -19.92 -6.89 -11.42
CA SER A 87 -18.59 -6.71 -12.02
C SER A 87 -18.31 -7.74 -13.13
N TYR A 88 -17.14 -7.61 -13.77
CA TYR A 88 -16.65 -8.56 -14.78
C TYR A 88 -15.62 -9.57 -14.21
N LEU A 89 -15.28 -9.48 -12.92
CA LEU A 89 -14.16 -10.24 -12.32
C LEU A 89 -14.65 -11.39 -11.45
N SER A 90 -14.73 -12.59 -12.03
CA SER A 90 -15.22 -13.79 -11.34
C SER A 90 -14.41 -14.19 -10.10
N GLY A 91 -13.09 -13.96 -10.12
CA GLY A 91 -12.24 -14.18 -8.96
C GLY A 91 -12.60 -13.28 -7.77
N ARG A 92 -13.03 -12.03 -8.02
CA ARG A 92 -13.47 -11.12 -6.95
C ARG A 92 -14.79 -11.55 -6.33
N LEU A 93 -15.71 -12.10 -7.13
CA LEU A 93 -16.95 -12.68 -6.63
C LEU A 93 -16.68 -13.87 -5.69
N ILE A 94 -15.79 -14.79 -6.06
CA ILE A 94 -15.45 -15.92 -5.18
C ILE A 94 -14.80 -15.42 -3.90
N GLN A 95 -13.86 -14.47 -3.99
CA GLN A 95 -13.20 -13.92 -2.80
C GLN A 95 -14.18 -13.23 -1.86
N SER A 96 -15.15 -12.46 -2.37
CA SER A 96 -16.13 -11.78 -1.52
C SER A 96 -17.07 -12.79 -0.82
N VAL A 97 -17.41 -13.90 -1.48
CA VAL A 97 -18.14 -15.01 -0.85
C VAL A 97 -17.28 -15.69 0.22
N ASP A 98 -15.99 -15.93 -0.02
CA ASP A 98 -15.08 -16.55 0.96
C ASP A 98 -14.82 -15.66 2.19
N ASP A 99 -14.85 -14.35 2.01
CA ASP A 99 -14.75 -13.39 3.11
C ASP A 99 -16.02 -13.39 3.98
N LEU A 100 -17.20 -13.48 3.35
CA LEU A 100 -18.50 -13.61 4.03
C LEU A 100 -18.66 -14.95 4.77
N ASP A 101 -18.27 -16.05 4.13
CA ASP A 101 -18.28 -17.41 4.67
C ASP A 101 -17.54 -17.47 6.01
N TYR A 102 -16.32 -16.95 6.06
CA TYR A 102 -15.55 -16.91 7.30
C TYR A 102 -16.15 -16.03 8.40
N THR A 103 -16.72 -14.87 8.06
CA THR A 103 -17.38 -14.02 9.07
C THR A 103 -18.54 -14.77 9.72
N ILE A 104 -19.33 -15.47 8.91
CA ILE A 104 -20.48 -16.25 9.39
C ILE A 104 -20.03 -17.51 10.13
N ASP A 105 -18.95 -18.18 9.69
CA ASP A 105 -18.34 -19.30 10.41
C ASP A 105 -17.88 -18.88 11.81
N LYS A 106 -17.15 -17.76 11.93
CA LYS A 106 -16.73 -17.22 13.22
C LYS A 106 -17.91 -16.81 14.09
N TRP A 107 -18.92 -16.18 13.50
CA TRP A 107 -20.15 -15.86 14.21
C TRP A 107 -20.85 -17.13 14.72
N SER A 108 -20.91 -18.15 13.89
CA SER A 108 -21.48 -19.46 14.21
C SER A 108 -20.77 -20.11 15.39
N SER A 109 -19.43 -20.15 15.39
CA SER A 109 -18.63 -20.66 16.51
C SER A 109 -18.87 -19.90 17.81
N VAL A 110 -19.06 -18.58 17.73
CA VAL A 110 -19.41 -17.75 18.90
C VAL A 110 -20.79 -18.12 19.43
N LEU A 111 -21.79 -18.28 18.56
CA LEU A 111 -23.14 -18.67 18.96
C LEU A 111 -23.22 -20.10 19.54
N TYR A 112 -22.35 -21.01 19.07
CA TYR A 112 -22.21 -22.36 19.65
C TYR A 112 -21.48 -22.37 21.00
N GLY A 113 -20.80 -21.28 21.36
CA GLY A 113 -19.96 -21.21 22.56
C GLY A 113 -18.59 -21.87 22.40
N ASP A 114 -18.17 -22.18 21.16
CA ASP A 114 -16.86 -22.77 20.86
C ASP A 114 -15.73 -21.76 21.05
N VAL A 115 -16.01 -20.48 20.81
CA VAL A 115 -15.02 -19.38 20.86
C VAL A 115 -15.64 -18.16 21.52
N ASP A 116 -14.84 -17.43 22.30
CA ASP A 116 -15.26 -16.15 22.89
C ASP A 116 -15.46 -15.07 21.82
N ALA A 117 -16.53 -14.28 21.96
CA ALA A 117 -16.91 -13.24 21.02
C ALA A 117 -15.84 -12.14 20.85
N SER A 118 -15.09 -11.81 21.91
CA SER A 118 -14.03 -10.81 21.84
C SER A 118 -12.83 -11.31 21.03
N ILE A 119 -12.42 -12.57 21.24
CA ILE A 119 -11.30 -13.20 20.52
C ILE A 119 -11.64 -13.34 19.04
N ALA A 120 -12.82 -13.90 18.72
CA ALA A 120 -13.26 -14.05 17.35
C ALA A 120 -13.45 -12.68 16.65
N GLY A 121 -13.91 -11.66 17.37
CA GLY A 121 -14.02 -10.30 16.87
C GLY A 121 -12.67 -9.67 16.53
N GLU A 122 -11.65 -9.87 17.37
CA GLU A 122 -10.28 -9.40 17.10
C GLU A 122 -9.65 -10.11 15.90
N GLU A 123 -9.84 -11.43 15.77
CA GLU A 123 -9.37 -12.19 14.60
C GLU A 123 -10.00 -11.68 13.30
N LEU A 124 -11.32 -11.44 13.32
CA LEU A 124 -12.04 -10.89 12.18
C LEU A 124 -11.50 -9.52 11.79
N GLN A 125 -11.29 -8.63 12.76
CA GLN A 125 -10.75 -7.30 12.52
C GLN A 125 -9.31 -7.35 11.99
N LYS A 126 -8.47 -8.26 12.49
CA LYS A 126 -7.11 -8.47 11.97
C LYS A 126 -7.15 -8.93 10.50
N ARG A 127 -7.99 -9.92 10.19
CA ARG A 127 -8.15 -10.41 8.81
C ARG A 127 -8.64 -9.31 7.87
N GLU A 128 -9.64 -8.54 8.29
CA GLU A 128 -10.17 -7.43 7.50
C GLU A 128 -9.09 -6.37 7.27
N THR A 129 -8.34 -6.00 8.31
CA THR A 129 -7.22 -5.06 8.20
C THR A 129 -6.16 -5.55 7.22
N SER A 130 -5.75 -6.83 7.31
CA SER A 130 -4.80 -7.43 6.36
C SER A 130 -5.33 -7.44 4.93
N SER A 131 -6.61 -7.76 4.72
CA SER A 131 -7.25 -7.75 3.39
C SER A 131 -7.28 -6.34 2.80
N VAL A 132 -7.67 -5.33 3.58
CA VAL A 132 -7.70 -3.94 3.12
C VAL A 132 -6.29 -3.41 2.85
N ARG A 133 -5.28 -3.77 3.66
CA ARG A 133 -3.87 -3.46 3.37
C ARG A 133 -3.43 -4.04 2.05
N ARG A 134 -3.70 -5.34 1.80
CA ARG A 134 -3.36 -5.98 0.52
C ARG A 134 -4.02 -5.27 -0.66
N LYS A 135 -5.31 -4.92 -0.54
CA LYS A 135 -6.03 -4.16 -1.59
C LYS A 135 -5.45 -2.76 -1.80
N LEU A 136 -4.93 -2.12 -0.74
CA LEU A 136 -4.24 -0.83 -0.84
C LEU A 136 -2.86 -0.98 -1.52
N GLU A 137 -2.11 -2.04 -1.20
CA GLU A 137 -0.85 -2.39 -1.86
C GLU A 137 -1.04 -2.70 -3.35
N GLU A 138 -2.10 -3.45 -3.71
CA GLU A 138 -2.50 -3.68 -5.10
C GLU A 138 -2.76 -2.33 -5.81
N LYS A 139 -3.51 -1.42 -5.18
CA LYS A 139 -3.78 -0.10 -5.75
C LYS A 139 -2.52 0.78 -5.85
N LEU A 140 -1.59 0.64 -4.91
CA LEU A 140 -0.28 1.28 -4.95
C LEU A 140 0.59 0.73 -6.08
N SER A 141 0.51 -0.58 -6.37
CA SER A 141 1.16 -1.18 -7.53
C SER A 141 0.59 -0.59 -8.82
N GLU A 142 -0.73 -0.49 -8.95
CA GLU A 142 -1.36 0.15 -10.13
C GLU A 142 -0.92 1.62 -10.29
N LEU A 143 -0.70 2.34 -9.19
CA LEU A 143 -0.20 3.71 -9.22
C LEU A 143 1.24 3.78 -9.75
N LYS A 144 2.09 2.82 -9.38
CA LYS A 144 3.48 2.71 -9.90
C LYS A 144 3.52 2.34 -11.37
N ASP A 145 2.56 1.57 -11.87
CA ASP A 145 2.40 1.32 -13.30
C ASP A 145 2.08 2.62 -14.05
N VAL A 146 1.12 3.39 -13.54
CA VAL A 146 0.79 4.73 -14.07
C VAL A 146 2.01 5.65 -14.05
N GLN A 147 2.77 5.68 -12.96
CA GLN A 147 4.00 6.45 -12.84
C GLN A 147 5.03 6.07 -13.91
N SER A 148 5.19 4.77 -14.19
CA SER A 148 6.11 4.29 -15.21
C SER A 148 5.73 4.79 -16.61
N GLU A 149 4.44 4.94 -16.90
CA GLU A 149 3.97 5.55 -18.15
C GLU A 149 4.27 7.06 -18.22
N TYR A 150 4.14 7.81 -17.11
CA TYR A 150 4.55 9.22 -17.05
C TYR A 150 6.04 9.39 -17.33
N LEU A 151 6.88 8.58 -16.68
CA LEU A 151 8.33 8.56 -16.91
C LEU A 151 8.71 8.17 -18.35
N SER A 152 7.96 7.25 -18.96
CA SER A 152 8.16 6.88 -20.36
C SER A 152 7.85 8.04 -21.30
N ASN A 153 6.74 8.76 -21.05
CA ASN A 153 6.35 9.93 -21.83
C ASN A 153 7.34 11.09 -21.66
N GLU A 154 7.86 11.30 -20.44
CA GLU A 154 8.91 12.28 -20.16
C GLU A 154 10.16 12.01 -21.00
N LYS A 155 10.70 10.78 -20.95
CA LYS A 155 11.87 10.36 -21.75
C LYS A 155 11.65 10.50 -23.26
N ARG A 156 10.43 10.18 -23.73
CA ARG A 156 10.07 10.34 -25.14
C ARG A 156 10.10 11.81 -25.55
N LEU A 157 9.55 12.70 -24.73
CA LEU A 157 9.55 14.15 -24.98
C LEU A 157 10.96 14.72 -24.93
N GLU A 158 11.78 14.30 -23.97
CA GLU A 158 13.20 14.69 -23.87
C GLU A 158 13.96 14.35 -25.16
N ALA A 159 13.79 13.13 -25.68
CA ALA A 159 14.39 12.72 -26.94
C ALA A 159 13.87 13.52 -28.15
N GLU A 160 12.58 13.86 -28.18
CA GLU A 160 12.03 14.73 -29.24
C GLU A 160 12.59 16.15 -29.16
N MET A 161 12.74 16.70 -27.95
CA MET A 161 13.34 18.02 -27.71
C MET A 161 14.79 18.06 -28.17
N GLN A 162 15.61 17.06 -27.83
CA GLN A 162 17.01 16.97 -28.26
C GLN A 162 17.14 16.91 -29.79
N ASN A 163 16.23 16.22 -30.48
CA ASN A 163 16.22 16.21 -31.95
C ASN A 163 15.88 17.59 -32.53
N LEU A 164 14.92 18.31 -31.96
CA LEU A 164 14.57 19.67 -32.40
C LEU A 164 15.68 20.68 -32.11
N GLU A 165 16.42 20.51 -31.02
CA GLU A 165 17.61 21.30 -30.73
C GLU A 165 18.70 21.06 -31.78
N ARG A 166 18.97 19.81 -32.16
CA ARG A 166 19.87 19.49 -33.27
C ARG A 166 19.39 20.10 -34.59
N ASP A 167 18.10 19.99 -34.91
CA ASP A 167 17.53 20.60 -36.12
C ASP A 167 17.70 22.14 -36.13
N ILE A 168 17.61 22.80 -34.97
CA ILE A 168 17.87 24.23 -34.84
C ILE A 168 19.34 24.53 -35.16
N ASP A 169 20.28 23.73 -34.62
CA ASP A 169 21.70 23.92 -34.85
C ASP A 169 22.07 23.70 -36.32
N GLU A 170 21.58 22.64 -36.96
CA GLU A 170 21.77 22.38 -38.39
C GLU A 170 21.21 23.51 -39.27
N LEU A 171 20.04 24.07 -38.91
CA LEU A 171 19.46 25.21 -39.59
C LEU A 171 20.26 26.50 -39.35
N ASN A 172 20.83 26.69 -38.15
CA ASN A 172 21.69 27.84 -37.86
C ASN A 172 23.00 27.77 -38.66
N ASP A 173 23.61 26.59 -38.78
CA ASP A 173 24.79 26.37 -39.62
C ASP A 173 24.48 26.67 -41.09
N ALA A 174 23.35 26.18 -41.60
CA ALA A 174 22.90 26.47 -42.95
C ALA A 174 22.64 27.98 -43.20
N ILE A 175 22.23 28.73 -42.17
CA ILE A 175 22.05 30.19 -42.25
C ILE A 175 23.39 30.90 -42.40
N ILE A 176 24.44 30.44 -41.73
CA ILE A 176 25.79 31.05 -41.77
C ILE A 176 26.37 30.96 -43.19
N ASP A 177 26.15 29.84 -43.87
CA ASP A 177 26.71 29.59 -45.21
C ASP A 177 25.86 30.15 -46.36
N GLU A 178 24.61 30.54 -46.11
CA GLU A 178 23.66 30.97 -47.14
C GLU A 178 23.83 32.45 -47.53
N LYS A 179 23.95 32.71 -48.84
CA LYS A 179 24.16 34.05 -49.41
C LYS A 179 22.93 34.60 -50.13
N ASN A 180 21.90 33.78 -50.33
CA ASN A 180 20.67 34.18 -50.99
C ASN A 180 19.63 34.65 -49.96
N ASP A 181 19.27 35.94 -49.99
CA ASP A 181 18.32 36.55 -49.05
C ASP A 181 16.96 35.85 -48.98
N ARG A 182 16.45 35.31 -50.10
CA ARG A 182 15.17 34.58 -50.09
C ARG A 182 15.30 33.25 -49.35
N LYS A 183 16.40 32.53 -49.56
CA LYS A 183 16.67 31.27 -48.85
C LYS A 183 16.96 31.51 -47.37
N LEU A 184 17.72 32.57 -47.05
CA LEU A 184 17.98 33.02 -45.69
C LEU A 184 16.68 33.26 -44.91
N ASN A 185 15.75 34.05 -45.48
CA ASN A 185 14.45 34.32 -44.86
C ASN A 185 13.62 33.05 -44.64
N ASN A 186 13.69 32.08 -45.56
CA ASN A 186 13.03 30.79 -45.41
C ASN A 186 13.65 29.95 -44.27
N LEU A 187 14.98 29.90 -44.16
CA LEU A 187 15.68 29.21 -43.07
C LEU A 187 15.37 29.83 -41.71
N VAL A 188 15.39 31.16 -41.60
CA VAL A 188 15.00 31.88 -40.38
C VAL A 188 13.56 31.56 -39.98
N SER A 189 12.64 31.47 -40.95
CA SER A 189 11.25 31.11 -40.69
C SER A 189 11.12 29.67 -40.19
N LYS A 190 11.91 28.74 -40.72
CA LYS A 190 11.99 27.35 -40.22
C LYS A 190 12.51 27.30 -38.79
N VAL A 191 13.62 27.99 -38.48
CA VAL A 191 14.16 28.07 -37.10
C VAL A 191 13.11 28.59 -36.12
N LYS A 192 12.37 29.65 -36.49
CA LYS A 192 11.28 30.17 -35.65
C LYS A 192 10.19 29.13 -35.42
N ALA A 193 9.77 28.41 -36.46
CA ALA A 193 8.75 27.36 -36.34
C ALA A 193 9.21 26.21 -35.43
N VAL A 194 10.47 25.76 -35.58
CA VAL A 194 11.05 24.70 -34.74
C VAL A 194 11.16 25.16 -33.28
N LYS A 195 11.60 26.40 -33.03
CA LYS A 195 11.64 26.98 -31.66
C LYS A 195 10.26 27.06 -31.00
N VAL A 196 9.21 27.38 -31.76
CA VAL A 196 7.82 27.35 -31.24
C VAL A 196 7.41 25.94 -30.85
N LYS A 197 7.73 24.93 -31.70
CA LYS A 197 7.47 23.53 -31.39
C LYS A 197 8.22 23.06 -30.14
N LEU A 198 9.51 23.40 -30.04
CA LEU A 198 10.36 23.08 -28.88
C LEU A 198 9.79 23.68 -27.58
N ASN A 199 9.35 24.93 -27.60
CA ASN A 199 8.73 25.57 -26.43
C ASN A 199 7.43 24.88 -26.01
N ALA A 200 6.59 24.46 -26.97
CA ALA A 200 5.37 23.72 -26.67
C ALA A 200 5.68 22.37 -26.01
N LEU A 201 6.62 21.59 -26.58
CA LEU A 201 7.07 20.32 -26.02
C LEU A 201 7.69 20.47 -24.63
N ASN A 202 8.50 21.51 -24.41
CA ASN A 202 9.13 21.78 -23.12
C ASN A 202 8.08 22.05 -22.02
N ASN A 203 6.98 22.74 -22.34
CA ASN A 203 5.89 22.94 -21.38
C ASN A 203 5.21 21.62 -21.02
N THR A 204 4.92 20.78 -22.01
CA THR A 204 4.33 19.45 -21.78
C THR A 204 5.30 18.54 -21.00
N TYR A 205 6.60 18.57 -21.31
CA TYR A 205 7.65 17.86 -20.59
C TYR A 205 7.66 18.25 -19.10
N ARG A 206 7.63 19.56 -18.79
CA ARG A 206 7.57 20.05 -17.41
C ARG A 206 6.35 19.54 -16.66
N ASN A 207 5.20 19.43 -17.33
CA ASN A 207 3.98 18.90 -16.72
C ASN A 207 4.10 17.40 -16.44
N TYR A 208 4.67 16.61 -17.35
CA TYR A 208 4.94 15.19 -17.10
C TYR A 208 5.92 14.99 -15.94
N SER A 209 7.04 15.72 -15.95
CA SER A 209 8.07 15.68 -14.90
C SER A 209 7.46 16.00 -13.53
N PHE A 210 6.71 17.11 -13.44
CA PHE A 210 6.00 17.49 -12.21
C PHE A 210 4.98 16.44 -11.74
N CYS A 211 4.24 15.82 -12.67
CA CYS A 211 3.30 14.75 -12.32
C CYS A 211 4.04 13.50 -11.82
N SER A 212 5.20 13.17 -12.39
CA SER A 212 6.04 12.05 -11.93
C SER A 212 6.52 12.28 -10.50
N ASP A 213 7.05 13.46 -10.19
CA ASP A 213 7.48 13.82 -8.83
C ASP A 213 6.35 13.73 -7.80
N LEU A 214 5.14 14.18 -8.16
CA LEU A 214 3.96 14.06 -7.31
C LEU A 214 3.56 12.60 -7.10
N LEU A 215 3.61 11.78 -8.14
CA LEU A 215 3.30 10.35 -8.05
C LEU A 215 4.31 9.63 -7.14
N ASP A 216 5.60 9.96 -7.22
CA ASP A 216 6.64 9.46 -6.32
C ASP A 216 6.33 9.81 -4.87
N MET A 217 6.01 11.08 -4.59
CA MET A 217 5.68 11.54 -3.24
C MET A 217 4.44 10.82 -2.68
N ILE A 218 3.40 10.68 -3.50
CA ILE A 218 2.17 9.97 -3.11
C ILE A 218 2.46 8.49 -2.85
N ALA A 219 3.26 7.85 -3.71
CA ALA A 219 3.60 6.44 -3.57
C ALA A 219 4.41 6.17 -2.30
N SER A 220 5.40 7.02 -1.99
CA SER A 220 6.16 6.95 -0.73
C SER A 220 5.27 7.18 0.48
N LEU A 221 4.40 8.20 0.46
CA LEU A 221 3.49 8.48 1.58
C LEU A 221 2.52 7.32 1.83
N VAL A 222 1.95 6.70 0.80
CA VAL A 222 1.09 5.54 1.00
C VAL A 222 1.87 4.31 1.46
N GLY A 223 2.97 3.99 0.78
CA GLY A 223 3.75 2.79 1.07
C GLY A 223 4.43 2.82 2.43
N GLU A 224 5.14 3.91 2.73
CA GLU A 224 5.99 4.02 3.93
C GLU A 224 5.24 4.52 5.15
N LYS A 225 4.17 5.32 4.98
CA LYS A 225 3.48 5.93 6.11
C LYS A 225 2.10 5.34 6.37
N ILE A 226 1.36 4.89 5.36
CA ILE A 226 0.01 4.36 5.57
C ILE A 226 0.02 2.83 5.67
N VAL A 227 0.64 2.15 4.72
CA VAL A 227 0.69 0.68 4.68
C VAL A 227 1.55 0.10 5.82
N ALA A 228 2.66 0.75 6.16
CA ALA A 228 3.57 0.27 7.19
C ALA A 228 3.09 0.55 8.64
N SER A 229 2.19 1.51 8.85
CA SER A 229 1.74 1.93 10.20
C SER A 229 0.45 1.23 10.64
N GLU A 230 0.06 1.35 11.91
CA GLU A 230 -1.15 0.74 12.50
C GLU A 230 -2.44 1.54 12.19
N PHE A 231 -2.82 1.60 10.92
CA PHE A 231 -4.08 2.23 10.51
C PHE A 231 -5.29 1.32 10.72
N SER A 232 -6.43 1.91 11.08
CA SER A 232 -7.71 1.22 11.13
C SER A 232 -8.25 0.91 9.73
N VAL A 233 -9.15 -0.09 9.62
CA VAL A 233 -9.84 -0.45 8.37
C VAL A 233 -10.49 0.75 7.68
N SER A 234 -11.15 1.62 8.45
CA SER A 234 -11.81 2.82 7.90
C SER A 234 -10.79 3.78 7.27
N GLU A 235 -9.65 3.96 7.92
CA GLU A 235 -8.62 4.89 7.43
C GLU A 235 -7.85 4.31 6.23
N LEU A 236 -7.57 3.01 6.22
CA LEU A 236 -7.01 2.33 5.05
C LEU A 236 -7.96 2.42 3.85
N ASN A 237 -9.28 2.27 4.06
CA ASN A 237 -10.26 2.44 3.01
C ASN A 237 -10.36 3.90 2.51
N LYS A 238 -10.18 4.90 3.38
CA LYS A 238 -10.07 6.31 2.97
C LYS A 238 -8.84 6.55 2.12
N ALA A 239 -7.66 6.07 2.54
CA ALA A 239 -6.43 6.18 1.77
C ALA A 239 -6.59 5.55 0.37
N LYS A 240 -7.18 4.34 0.31
CA LYS A 240 -7.51 3.67 -0.96
C LYS A 240 -8.45 4.49 -1.84
N ALA A 241 -9.46 5.14 -1.26
CA ALA A 241 -10.40 5.98 -2.01
C ALA A 241 -9.77 7.28 -2.52
N TYR A 242 -8.78 7.82 -1.79
CA TYR A 242 -7.98 8.96 -2.25
C TYR A 242 -7.04 8.58 -3.40
N LEU A 243 -6.64 7.32 -3.52
CA LEU A 243 -5.92 6.80 -4.68
C LEU A 243 -6.83 6.65 -5.90
N LYS A 244 -7.12 7.78 -6.56
CA LYS A 244 -7.95 7.88 -7.77
C LYS A 244 -7.24 7.39 -9.05
N VAL A 245 -6.62 6.23 -8.99
CA VAL A 245 -5.82 5.65 -10.10
C VAL A 245 -6.63 5.55 -11.40
N ASP A 246 -7.91 5.19 -11.31
CA ASP A 246 -8.77 5.04 -12.50
C ASP A 246 -9.07 6.38 -13.19
N ASP A 247 -9.07 7.48 -12.44
CA ASP A 247 -9.20 8.81 -13.03
C ASP A 247 -7.88 9.27 -13.64
N LEU A 248 -6.74 8.94 -13.03
CA LEU A 248 -5.41 9.22 -13.59
C LEU A 248 -5.17 8.49 -14.92
N LYS A 249 -5.57 7.22 -15.01
CA LYS A 249 -5.47 6.42 -16.24
C LYS A 249 -6.21 7.08 -17.42
N LYS A 250 -7.32 7.79 -17.18
CA LYS A 250 -8.10 8.48 -18.23
C LYS A 250 -7.41 9.74 -18.76
N VAL A 251 -6.52 10.34 -17.98
CA VAL A 251 -5.87 11.63 -18.32
C VAL A 251 -4.36 11.48 -18.47
N ILE A 252 -3.85 10.25 -18.62
CA ILE A 252 -2.42 9.95 -18.68
C ILE A 252 -1.70 10.64 -19.85
N ALA A 253 -2.42 10.87 -20.95
CA ALA A 253 -1.92 11.58 -22.13
C ALA A 253 -2.01 13.11 -21.99
N GLU A 254 -2.70 13.63 -20.96
CA GLU A 254 -3.02 15.04 -20.74
C GLU A 254 -2.50 15.47 -19.35
N PRO A 255 -1.17 15.63 -19.19
CA PRO A 255 -0.56 15.85 -17.88
C PRO A 255 -1.06 17.16 -17.23
N GLU A 256 -1.45 18.18 -17.99
CA GLU A 256 -2.04 19.41 -17.45
C GLU A 256 -3.29 19.14 -16.61
N ARG A 257 -4.11 18.16 -17.03
CA ARG A 257 -5.35 17.80 -16.34
C ARG A 257 -5.09 16.90 -15.13
N ALA A 258 -4.03 16.11 -15.18
CA ALA A 258 -3.65 15.23 -14.09
C ALA A 258 -3.16 16.00 -12.86
N VAL A 259 -2.51 17.16 -13.06
CA VAL A 259 -1.95 18.00 -11.97
C VAL A 259 -2.97 18.29 -10.86
N THR A 260 -4.19 18.71 -11.21
CA THR A 260 -5.21 19.05 -10.21
C THR A 260 -5.63 17.83 -9.39
N THR A 261 -5.75 16.67 -10.04
CA THR A 261 -6.07 15.41 -9.37
C THR A 261 -4.94 15.00 -8.44
N LEU A 262 -3.70 15.01 -8.92
CA LEU A 262 -2.53 14.61 -8.13
C LEU A 262 -2.31 15.50 -6.91
N LYS A 263 -2.41 16.83 -7.05
CA LYS A 263 -2.31 17.75 -5.90
C LYS A 263 -3.37 17.49 -4.85
N LYS A 264 -4.61 17.22 -5.28
CA LYS A 264 -5.68 16.88 -4.36
C LYS A 264 -5.43 15.54 -3.66
N MET A 265 -4.95 14.54 -4.39
CA MET A 265 -4.57 13.25 -3.80
C MET A 265 -3.48 13.42 -2.74
N GLU A 266 -2.44 14.19 -3.04
CA GLU A 266 -1.37 14.53 -2.11
C GLU A 266 -1.91 15.22 -0.85
N GLU A 267 -2.76 16.24 -1.00
CA GLU A 267 -3.35 16.97 0.13
C GLU A 267 -4.23 16.08 1.01
N ASP A 268 -5.15 15.34 0.41
CA ASP A 268 -6.09 14.44 1.10
C ASP A 268 -5.33 13.35 1.88
N LEU A 269 -4.23 12.82 1.32
CA LEU A 269 -3.38 11.83 1.96
C LEU A 269 -2.45 12.44 3.03
N LYS A 270 -1.88 13.62 2.80
CA LYS A 270 -1.08 14.35 3.80
C LYS A 270 -1.89 14.68 5.04
N ALA A 271 -3.18 14.98 4.91
CA ALA A 271 -4.07 15.20 6.05
C ALA A 271 -4.20 13.97 6.97
N MET A 272 -3.85 12.76 6.48
CA MET A 272 -3.81 11.55 7.30
C MET A 272 -2.51 11.41 8.11
N VAL A 273 -1.42 12.10 7.71
CA VAL A 273 -0.08 11.99 8.31
C VAL A 273 0.04 12.49 9.76
N PRO A 274 -0.60 13.61 10.19
CA PRO A 274 -0.51 14.07 11.57
C PRO A 274 -1.00 13.05 12.61
N LYS A 275 -1.87 12.12 12.21
CA LYS A 275 -2.29 11.00 13.06
C LYS A 275 -1.21 9.93 13.23
N ILE A 276 -0.34 9.78 12.23
CA ILE A 276 0.81 8.85 12.24
C ILE A 276 1.82 9.33 13.27
N GLU A 277 2.19 10.60 13.20
CA GLU A 277 3.13 11.22 14.14
C GLU A 277 2.59 11.18 15.58
N ALA A 278 1.29 11.40 15.77
CA ALA A 278 0.65 11.30 17.09
C ALA A 278 0.58 9.87 17.65
N ASN A 279 0.46 8.85 16.78
CA ASN A 279 0.50 7.45 17.20
C ASN A 279 1.94 7.00 17.46
N GLU A 280 2.91 7.38 16.63
CA GLU A 280 4.34 7.13 16.85
C GLU A 280 4.82 7.74 18.17
N GLN A 281 4.41 8.97 18.50
CA GLN A 281 4.70 9.61 19.80
C GLN A 281 4.06 8.90 20.99
N LYS A 282 2.87 8.32 20.82
CA LYS A 282 2.24 7.51 21.88
C LYS A 282 2.96 6.19 22.09
N ILE A 283 3.40 5.52 21.02
CA ILE A 283 4.14 4.26 21.09
C ILE A 283 5.54 4.47 21.68
N SER A 284 6.23 5.56 21.32
CA SER A 284 7.51 5.93 21.94
C SER A 284 7.35 6.35 23.41
N GLY A 285 6.23 7.00 23.77
CA GLY A 285 5.90 7.38 25.15
C GLY A 285 5.57 6.21 26.10
N PHE A 286 5.34 4.99 25.58
CA PHE A 286 5.12 3.80 26.42
C PHE A 286 6.43 3.08 26.82
N GLY A 287 7.58 3.46 26.24
CA GLY A 287 8.88 2.80 26.47
C GLY A 287 9.85 3.56 27.37
N GLU A 288 9.65 4.86 27.62
CA GLU A 288 10.53 5.63 28.52
C GLU A 288 9.98 5.63 29.95
N VAL A 289 10.20 4.53 30.66
CA VAL A 289 10.38 4.63 32.10
C VAL A 289 11.72 5.32 32.31
N ASN A 290 11.68 6.60 32.69
CA ASN A 290 12.83 7.34 33.21
C ASN A 290 13.29 6.73 34.54
N ASP A 291 13.81 5.51 34.51
CA ASP A 291 14.64 4.99 35.60
C ASP A 291 16.09 5.26 35.22
N SER A 292 16.65 6.30 35.84
CA SER A 292 18.09 6.49 35.90
C SER A 292 18.75 5.16 36.30
N ALA A 293 19.76 4.73 35.53
CA ALA A 293 20.49 3.48 35.79
C ALA A 293 20.88 3.40 37.28
N THR A 294 20.49 2.31 37.94
CA THR A 294 20.85 2.07 39.33
C THR A 294 22.38 2.08 39.48
N SER A 295 22.88 2.59 40.61
CA SER A 295 24.32 2.72 40.89
C SER A 295 25.09 1.40 40.65
N GLU A 296 24.46 0.25 40.89
CA GLU A 296 25.00 -1.08 40.60
C GLU A 296 25.21 -1.34 39.10
N ALA A 297 24.29 -0.91 38.23
CA ALA A 297 24.42 -1.11 36.78
C ALA A 297 25.58 -0.27 36.20
N VAL A 298 25.78 0.94 36.71
CA VAL A 298 26.91 1.80 36.33
C VAL A 298 28.23 1.24 36.83
N ALA A 299 28.27 0.73 38.08
CA ALA A 299 29.46 0.08 38.63
C ALA A 299 29.84 -1.18 37.86
N TYR A 300 28.86 -2.01 37.49
CA TYR A 300 29.08 -3.22 36.69
C TYR A 300 29.58 -2.89 35.27
N GLN A 301 29.05 -1.84 34.64
CA GLN A 301 29.54 -1.35 33.35
C GLN A 301 31.00 -0.89 33.43
N GLN A 302 31.37 -0.16 34.48
CA GLN A 302 32.77 0.26 34.70
C GLN A 302 33.69 -0.93 34.95
N GLU A 303 33.24 -1.95 35.69
CA GLU A 303 34.02 -3.18 35.91
C GLU A 303 34.27 -3.95 34.60
N LEU A 304 33.27 -4.03 33.71
CA LEU A 304 33.40 -4.66 32.40
C LEU A 304 34.36 -3.90 31.48
N ILE A 305 34.35 -2.56 31.53
CA ILE A 305 35.30 -1.73 30.78
C ILE A 305 36.72 -1.93 31.31
N ALA A 306 36.91 -1.98 32.63
CA ALA A 306 38.19 -2.25 33.26
C ALA A 306 38.74 -3.63 32.88
N LYS A 307 37.91 -4.69 32.91
CA LYS A 307 38.27 -6.04 32.46
C LYS A 307 38.67 -6.07 30.98
N ARG A 308 37.93 -5.36 30.12
CA ARG A 308 38.25 -5.28 28.69
C ARG A 308 39.56 -4.55 28.41
N ASN A 309 39.85 -3.51 29.17
CA ASN A 309 41.11 -2.76 29.03
C ASN A 309 42.30 -3.56 29.58
N ALA A 310 42.13 -4.31 30.67
CA ALA A 310 43.16 -5.21 31.20
C ALA A 310 43.46 -6.36 30.22
N GLN A 311 42.44 -6.93 29.57
CA GLN A 311 42.63 -7.96 28.53
C GLN A 311 43.36 -7.42 27.29
N LYS A 312 43.06 -6.18 26.87
CA LYS A 312 43.79 -5.52 25.78
C LYS A 312 45.24 -5.22 26.15
N ALA A 313 45.50 -4.77 27.37
CA ALA A 313 46.86 -4.52 27.85
C ALA A 313 47.68 -5.83 27.94
N ALA A 314 47.07 -6.93 28.38
CA ALA A 314 47.71 -8.24 28.40
C ALA A 314 47.99 -8.79 26.98
N GLN A 315 47.12 -8.52 26.01
CA GLN A 315 47.36 -8.87 24.61
C GLN A 315 48.48 -8.03 23.99
N SER A 316 48.57 -6.73 24.31
CA SER A 316 49.66 -5.87 23.84
C SER A 316 51.02 -6.25 24.44
N SER A 317 51.07 -6.70 25.70
CA SER A 317 52.32 -7.21 26.30
C SER A 317 52.79 -8.56 25.77
N MET A 318 51.91 -9.33 25.13
CA MET A 318 52.26 -10.63 24.52
C MET A 318 52.85 -10.45 23.11
N THR A 319 52.42 -9.40 22.39
CA THR A 319 52.96 -9.05 21.06
C THR A 319 54.32 -8.36 21.13
N ASP A 320 54.67 -7.67 22.22
CA ASP A 320 55.96 -7.00 22.37
C ASP A 320 57.12 -7.93 22.82
N LEU A 321 56.82 -9.19 23.17
CA LEU A 321 57.83 -10.20 23.56
C LEU A 321 58.20 -11.18 22.42
N GLU A 322 57.41 -11.24 21.34
CA GLU A 322 57.68 -12.13 20.19
C GLU A 322 58.55 -11.46 19.11
N ASP A 323 58.78 -10.13 19.18
CA ASP A 323 59.57 -9.36 18.20
C ASP A 323 61.01 -9.02 18.66
N GLU A 324 61.46 -9.42 19.85
CA GLU A 324 62.85 -9.25 20.32
C GLU A 324 63.76 -10.50 20.16
N GLU A 325 63.25 -11.67 19.73
CA GLU A 325 64.04 -12.91 19.59
C GLU A 325 64.43 -13.33 18.15
N VAL A 326 64.40 -12.43 17.17
CA VAL A 326 64.90 -12.73 15.81
C VAL A 326 65.93 -11.70 15.34
N GLY A 327 67.18 -11.87 15.79
CA GLY A 327 68.27 -11.06 15.27
C GLY A 327 69.65 -11.26 15.88
N THR A 328 70.25 -12.46 15.82
CA THR A 328 71.67 -12.63 15.43
C THR A 328 72.05 -14.12 15.32
N GLN A 329 72.53 -14.48 14.12
CA GLN A 329 73.32 -15.68 13.86
C GLN A 329 74.72 -15.50 14.48
N ASP A 330 75.29 -16.54 15.09
CA ASP A 330 76.57 -17.11 14.66
C ASP A 330 76.96 -18.37 15.46
N THR A 331 77.20 -19.44 14.71
CA THR A 331 78.06 -20.61 14.97
C THR A 331 79.50 -20.25 15.43
N PRO A 332 80.44 -21.17 15.80
CA PRO A 332 80.38 -22.63 16.01
C PRO A 332 81.22 -23.18 17.21
N THR A 333 81.20 -24.51 17.38
CA THR A 333 82.32 -25.42 17.76
C THR A 333 82.89 -25.47 19.19
N VAL A 334 82.71 -26.67 19.78
CA VAL A 334 83.76 -27.61 20.27
C VAL A 334 84.67 -27.16 21.43
N LYS A 335 84.47 -27.79 22.60
CA LYS A 335 85.30 -28.90 23.08
C LYS A 335 84.57 -29.74 24.12
#